data_AF-A0A091R9X4-F1
#
_entry.id   AF-A0A091R9X4-F1
#
_cell.length_a   1.000
_cell.length_b   1.000
_cell.length_c   1.000
_cell.angle_alpha   90.00
_cell.angle_beta   90.00
_cell.angle_gamma   90.00
#
_symmetry.space_group_name_H-M   'P 1'
#
loop_
_entity.id
_entity.type
_entity.pdbx_description
1 polymer ?
#
loop_
_entity_poly.entity_id
_entity_poly.type
_entity_poly.pdbx_seq_one_letter_code
_entity_poly.pdbx_strand_id
1 'polypeptide(L)'
;RQLKRDHPSAVVLSTDDFFIDNGVYVFEPEFLEDAHKWNQKRARKAMKNGKSPVIIDNTNIQAWEMKPYARENRYEVVFQEPDTPWKFNVRELTRRNIHRVPQEKIQRMKDQYERSVTFHSVLQSEKPSRDERS
;
A
#
# COMPACT_ATOMS: atom_id res chain seq x y z
N ARG A 1 1.29 -3.02 12.40
CA ARG A 1 0.88 -3.20 13.83
C ARG A 1 1.67 -2.35 14.82
N GLN A 2 3.00 -2.25 14.71
CA GLN A 2 3.82 -1.44 15.63
C GLN A 2 3.45 0.06 15.61
N LEU A 3 3.43 0.69 14.42
CA LEU A 3 3.09 2.11 14.27
C LEU A 3 1.73 2.51 14.89
N LYS A 4 0.71 1.66 14.78
CA LYS A 4 -0.61 1.93 15.39
C LYS A 4 -0.60 1.80 16.92
N ARG A 5 0.27 0.95 17.48
CA ARG A 5 0.48 0.87 18.93
C ARG A 5 1.19 2.12 19.44
N ASP A 6 2.20 2.59 18.72
CA ASP A 6 2.98 3.77 19.08
C ASP A 6 2.19 5.07 18.86
N HIS A 7 1.23 5.04 17.91
CA HIS A 7 0.32 6.14 17.62
C HIS A 7 -1.14 5.70 17.72
N PRO A 8 -1.73 5.62 18.92
CA PRO A 8 -3.12 5.19 19.11
C PRO A 8 -4.15 6.03 18.33
N SER A 9 -3.86 7.30 18.09
CA SER A 9 -4.69 8.22 17.28
C SER A 9 -4.56 8.03 15.77
N ALA A 10 -3.59 7.22 15.30
CA ALA A 10 -3.31 7.06 13.88
C ALA A 10 -4.53 6.52 13.11
N VAL A 11 -4.76 7.04 11.92
CA VAL A 11 -5.76 6.47 11.01
C VAL A 11 -5.04 5.50 10.10
N VAL A 12 -5.39 4.20 10.16
CA VAL A 12 -4.84 3.17 9.28
C VAL A 12 -5.82 2.92 8.14
N LEU A 13 -5.33 2.96 6.91
CA LEU A 13 -6.13 2.87 5.70
C LEU A 13 -5.52 1.84 4.76
N SER A 14 -6.25 0.78 4.44
CA SER A 14 -5.84 -0.24 3.47
C SER A 14 -6.82 -0.30 2.31
N THR A 15 -6.32 -0.66 1.14
CA THR A 15 -7.17 -0.99 -0.02
C THR A 15 -7.99 -2.24 0.25
N ASP A 16 -7.43 -3.20 1.02
CA ASP A 16 -8.12 -4.45 1.36
C ASP A 16 -9.38 -4.22 2.21
N ASP A 17 -9.48 -3.09 2.92
CA ASP A 17 -10.70 -2.70 3.66
C ASP A 17 -11.93 -2.63 2.74
N PHE A 18 -11.75 -2.38 1.44
CA PHE A 18 -12.84 -2.33 0.46
C PHE A 18 -13.48 -3.70 0.24
N PHE A 19 -12.69 -4.76 0.37
CA PHE A 19 -13.06 -6.14 0.12
C PHE A 19 -13.53 -6.86 1.39
N ILE A 20 -13.81 -6.12 2.48
CA ILE A 20 -14.36 -6.68 3.70
C ILE A 20 -15.89 -6.54 3.66
N ASP A 21 -16.59 -7.65 3.45
CA ASP A 21 -18.04 -7.73 3.58
C ASP A 21 -18.41 -8.52 4.84
N ASN A 22 -19.17 -7.91 5.75
CA ASN A 22 -19.58 -8.52 7.02
C ASN A 22 -18.43 -9.17 7.83
N GLY A 23 -17.23 -8.58 7.76
CA GLY A 23 -16.04 -9.09 8.45
C GLY A 23 -15.29 -10.21 7.70
N VAL A 24 -15.76 -10.60 6.52
CA VAL A 24 -15.15 -11.61 5.65
C VAL A 24 -14.46 -10.93 4.47
N TYR A 25 -13.26 -11.37 4.15
CA TYR A 25 -12.52 -10.89 2.98
C TYR A 25 -12.99 -11.57 1.69
N VAL A 26 -13.49 -10.79 0.74
CA VAL A 26 -14.01 -11.21 -0.56
C VAL A 26 -13.33 -10.39 -1.65
N PHE A 27 -12.26 -10.93 -2.24
CA PHE A 27 -11.49 -10.22 -3.26
C PHE A 27 -12.13 -10.37 -4.64
N GLU A 28 -12.44 -9.23 -5.26
CA GLU A 28 -13.02 -9.15 -6.60
C GLU A 28 -12.11 -8.27 -7.49
N PRO A 29 -11.34 -8.88 -8.41
CA PRO A 29 -10.28 -8.19 -9.14
C PRO A 29 -10.81 -7.06 -10.03
N GLU A 30 -12.03 -7.15 -10.55
CA GLU A 30 -12.68 -6.09 -11.33
C GLU A 30 -12.82 -4.77 -10.54
N PHE A 31 -12.93 -4.82 -9.22
CA PHE A 31 -13.09 -3.65 -8.37
C PHE A 31 -11.77 -3.11 -7.81
N LEU A 32 -10.63 -3.72 -8.12
CA LEU A 32 -9.34 -3.31 -7.55
C LEU A 32 -8.97 -1.85 -7.86
N GLU A 33 -9.27 -1.38 -9.06
CA GLU A 33 -9.02 0.03 -9.41
C GLU A 33 -9.90 0.98 -8.58
N ASP A 34 -11.17 0.62 -8.38
CA ASP A 34 -12.11 1.42 -7.61
C ASP A 34 -11.82 1.36 -6.11
N ALA A 35 -11.38 0.21 -5.60
CA ALA A 35 -10.87 0.05 -4.25
C ALA A 35 -9.69 1.00 -3.98
N HIS A 36 -8.73 1.11 -4.90
CA HIS A 36 -7.64 2.07 -4.79
C HIS A 36 -8.14 3.52 -4.81
N LYS A 37 -9.05 3.89 -5.74
CA LYS A 37 -9.64 5.25 -5.78
C LYS A 37 -10.39 5.56 -4.49
N TRP A 38 -11.09 4.59 -3.92
CA TRP A 38 -11.80 4.71 -2.65
C TRP A 38 -10.83 4.95 -1.48
N ASN A 39 -9.75 4.17 -1.39
CA ASN A 39 -8.75 4.35 -0.33
C ASN A 39 -8.03 5.70 -0.43
N GLN A 40 -7.71 6.15 -1.65
CA GLN A 40 -7.15 7.48 -1.89
C GLN A 40 -8.09 8.61 -1.43
N LYS A 41 -9.40 8.48 -1.67
CA LYS A 41 -10.41 9.43 -1.18
C LYS A 41 -10.46 9.44 0.35
N ARG A 42 -10.42 8.27 1.00
CA ARG A 42 -10.36 8.14 2.48
C ARG A 42 -9.12 8.82 3.05
N ALA A 43 -7.95 8.58 2.47
CA ALA A 43 -6.70 9.19 2.88
C ALA A 43 -6.74 10.72 2.77
N ARG A 44 -7.17 11.25 1.62
CA ARG A 44 -7.33 12.69 1.41
C ARG A 44 -8.31 13.31 2.40
N LYS A 45 -9.43 12.65 2.70
CA LYS A 45 -10.41 13.13 3.69
C LYS A 45 -9.80 13.15 5.10
N ALA A 46 -9.09 12.10 5.51
CA ALA A 46 -8.40 12.05 6.79
C ALA A 46 -7.36 13.18 6.93
N MET A 47 -6.56 13.39 5.87
CA MET A 47 -5.56 14.44 5.84
C MET A 47 -6.18 15.85 5.92
N LYS A 48 -7.25 16.11 5.16
CA LYS A 48 -8.01 17.38 5.21
C LYS A 48 -8.63 17.66 6.59
N ASN A 49 -9.03 16.60 7.29
CA ASN A 49 -9.56 16.69 8.65
C ASN A 49 -8.47 16.80 9.73
N GLY A 50 -7.20 17.01 9.34
CA GLY A 50 -6.08 17.20 10.26
C GLY A 50 -5.68 15.95 11.05
N LYS A 51 -6.02 14.75 10.56
CA LYS A 51 -5.63 13.49 11.23
C LYS A 51 -4.13 13.26 11.07
N SER A 52 -3.43 12.96 12.17
CA SER A 52 -2.01 12.63 12.13
C SER A 52 -1.65 11.56 13.19
N PRO A 53 -0.86 10.53 12.83
CA PRO A 53 -0.45 10.19 11.46
C PRO A 53 -1.57 9.49 10.66
N VAL A 54 -1.53 9.61 9.34
CA VAL A 54 -2.32 8.78 8.41
C VAL A 54 -1.39 7.69 7.87
N ILE A 55 -1.70 6.43 8.16
CA ILE A 55 -0.91 5.27 7.75
C ILE A 55 -1.61 4.60 6.57
N ILE A 56 -0.90 4.49 5.45
CA ILE A 56 -1.38 3.78 4.26
C ILE A 56 -0.82 2.37 4.27
N ASP A 57 -1.61 1.40 4.71
CA ASP A 57 -1.23 0.00 4.89
C ASP A 57 -1.52 -0.81 3.62
N ASN A 58 -0.83 -0.43 2.54
CA ASN A 58 -0.83 -1.11 1.25
C ASN A 58 0.57 -1.70 1.00
N THR A 59 0.66 -2.64 0.06
CA THR A 59 1.96 -3.21 -0.34
C THR A 59 2.91 -2.17 -0.91
N ASN A 60 2.40 -1.19 -1.67
CA ASN A 60 3.13 -0.06 -2.25
C ASN A 60 4.49 -0.50 -2.82
N ILE A 61 4.48 -1.46 -3.76
CA ILE A 61 5.73 -2.04 -4.28
C ILE A 61 6.40 -1.15 -5.31
N GLN A 62 5.67 -0.19 -5.89
CA GLN A 62 6.17 0.76 -6.88
C GLN A 62 5.84 2.20 -6.46
N ALA A 63 6.74 3.14 -6.75
CA ALA A 63 6.63 4.53 -6.32
C ALA A 63 5.33 5.20 -6.80
N TRP A 64 4.83 4.86 -8.00
CA TRP A 64 3.59 5.42 -8.54
C TRP A 64 2.36 5.05 -7.72
N GLU A 65 2.37 3.93 -7.00
CA GLU A 65 1.29 3.51 -6.11
C GLU A 65 1.21 4.43 -4.87
N MET A 66 2.35 4.98 -4.45
CA MET A 66 2.47 5.87 -3.29
C MET A 66 2.11 7.33 -3.64
N LYS A 67 2.34 7.73 -4.90
CA LYS A 67 2.18 9.11 -5.39
C LYS A 67 0.84 9.76 -5.02
N PRO A 68 -0.33 9.10 -5.15
CA PRO A 68 -1.61 9.72 -4.80
C PRO A 68 -1.72 10.17 -3.34
N TYR A 69 -0.98 9.54 -2.43
CA TYR A 69 -0.98 9.84 -1.00
C TYR A 69 0.05 10.91 -0.63
N ALA A 70 1.17 10.97 -1.36
CA ALA A 70 2.27 11.92 -1.09
C ALA A 70 2.02 13.36 -1.60
N ARG A 71 0.98 13.59 -2.40
CA ARG A 71 0.71 14.91 -3.01
C ARG A 71 0.12 15.96 -2.06
N GLU A 72 -0.22 15.61 -0.83
CA GLU A 72 -0.78 16.56 0.12
C GLU A 72 0.36 17.36 0.79
N ASN A 73 0.61 18.57 0.30
CA ASN A 73 1.74 19.45 0.70
C ASN A 73 1.76 19.86 2.19
N ARG A 74 0.78 19.44 3.00
CA ARG A 74 0.68 19.74 4.43
C ARG A 74 1.21 18.62 5.33
N TYR A 75 1.69 17.52 4.75
CA TYR A 75 2.16 16.35 5.49
C TYR A 75 3.62 16.07 5.18
N GLU A 76 4.36 15.70 6.21
CA GLU A 76 5.63 15.00 6.06
C GLU A 76 5.33 13.55 5.63
N VAL A 77 6.05 13.08 4.62
CA VAL A 77 5.87 11.72 4.08
C VAL A 77 7.06 10.87 4.50
N VAL A 78 6.76 9.82 5.27
CA VAL A 78 7.76 8.83 5.72
C VAL A 78 7.44 7.48 5.09
N PHE A 79 8.45 6.88 4.45
CA PHE A 79 8.35 5.53 3.88
C PHE A 79 8.84 4.52 4.91
N GLN A 80 7.96 3.59 5.30
CA GLN A 80 8.29 2.56 6.28
C GLN A 80 8.22 1.18 5.65
N GLU A 81 9.36 0.47 5.67
CA GLU A 81 9.41 -0.95 5.35
C GLU A 81 9.26 -1.79 6.63
N PRO A 82 8.73 -3.03 6.52
CA PRO A 82 8.82 -4.00 7.61
C PRO A 82 10.29 -4.33 7.91
N ASP A 83 10.73 -4.12 9.15
CA ASP A 83 12.04 -4.57 9.61
C ASP A 83 11.95 -6.03 10.07
N THR A 84 11.99 -6.93 9.09
CA THR A 84 11.95 -8.37 9.35
C THR A 84 13.01 -9.09 8.52
N PRO A 85 13.68 -10.13 9.06
CA PRO A 85 14.68 -10.89 8.32
C PRO A 85 14.14 -11.56 7.04
N TRP A 86 12.83 -11.77 6.97
CA TRP A 86 12.16 -12.48 5.88
C TRP A 86 11.46 -11.54 4.88
N LYS A 87 11.61 -10.21 4.99
CA LYS A 87 10.90 -9.23 4.13
C LYS A 87 11.11 -9.41 2.62
N PHE A 88 12.17 -10.10 2.21
CA PHE A 88 12.45 -10.46 0.81
C PHE A 88 12.49 -11.98 0.54
N ASN A 89 12.15 -12.81 1.52
CA ASN A 89 12.11 -14.26 1.36
C ASN A 89 10.75 -14.70 0.85
N VAL A 90 10.66 -15.04 -0.44
CA VAL A 90 9.41 -15.40 -1.11
C VAL A 90 8.70 -16.58 -0.45
N ARG A 91 9.44 -17.62 -0.01
CA ARG A 91 8.84 -18.77 0.66
C ARG A 91 8.19 -18.38 1.99
N GLU A 92 8.88 -17.57 2.79
CA GLU A 92 8.32 -17.06 4.05
C GLU A 92 7.14 -16.12 3.81
N LEU A 93 7.20 -15.24 2.80
CA LEU A 93 6.09 -14.38 2.42
C LEU A 93 4.87 -15.19 1.99
N THR A 94 5.06 -16.22 1.15
CA THR A 94 3.98 -17.15 0.77
C THR A 94 3.40 -17.86 1.98
N ARG A 95 4.23 -18.36 2.88
CA ARG A 95 3.75 -19.07 4.09
C ARG A 95 2.97 -18.16 5.04
N ARG A 96 3.32 -16.86 5.12
CA ARG A 96 2.76 -15.90 6.08
C ARG A 96 1.59 -15.08 5.53
N ASN A 97 1.42 -15.01 4.21
CA ASN A 97 0.37 -14.16 3.64
C ASN A 97 -1.03 -14.73 3.93
N ILE A 98 -1.94 -13.85 4.35
CA ILE A 98 -3.30 -14.23 4.77
C ILE A 98 -4.32 -14.23 3.62
N HIS A 99 -3.99 -13.60 2.48
CA HIS A 99 -4.85 -13.50 1.30
C HIS A 99 -4.61 -14.65 0.29
N ARG A 100 -3.80 -15.65 0.66
CA ARG A 100 -3.43 -16.81 -0.18
C ARG A 100 -2.90 -16.43 -1.57
N VAL A 101 -2.16 -15.33 -1.65
CA VAL A 101 -1.46 -14.90 -2.86
C VAL A 101 -0.48 -16.00 -3.28
N PRO A 102 -0.58 -16.52 -4.52
CA PRO A 102 0.31 -17.58 -5.01
C PRO A 102 1.79 -17.17 -4.98
N GLN A 103 2.68 -18.14 -4.76
CA GLN A 103 4.13 -17.91 -4.70
C GLN A 103 4.67 -17.17 -5.93
N GLU A 104 4.22 -17.56 -7.13
CA GLU A 104 4.62 -16.94 -8.39
C GLU A 104 4.21 -15.46 -8.47
N LYS A 105 3.07 -15.10 -7.90
CA LYS A 105 2.62 -13.70 -7.83
C LYS A 105 3.47 -12.92 -6.83
N ILE A 106 3.79 -13.49 -5.68
CA ILE A 106 4.70 -12.87 -4.70
C ILE A 106 6.11 -12.69 -5.28
N GLN A 107 6.62 -13.67 -6.02
CA GLN A 107 7.89 -13.57 -6.73
C GLN A 107 7.87 -12.39 -7.71
N ARG A 108 6.83 -12.27 -8.55
CA ARG A 108 6.67 -11.12 -9.45
C ARG A 108 6.60 -9.79 -8.70
N MET A 109 5.84 -9.72 -7.60
CA MET A 109 5.75 -8.52 -6.76
C MET A 109 7.12 -8.13 -6.17
N LYS A 110 7.91 -9.11 -5.73
CA LYS A 110 9.27 -8.89 -5.24
C LYS A 110 10.20 -8.41 -6.35
N ASP A 111 10.11 -8.97 -7.55
CA ASP A 111 10.96 -8.58 -8.67
C ASP A 111 10.63 -7.17 -9.19
N GLN A 112 9.38 -6.74 -9.02
CA GLN A 112 8.90 -5.39 -9.31
C GLN A 112 9.11 -4.39 -8.16
N TYR A 113 9.60 -4.83 -7.00
CA TYR A 113 9.73 -3.99 -5.82
C TYR A 113 10.82 -2.93 -6.00
N GLU A 114 10.42 -1.66 -6.00
CA GLU A 114 11.33 -0.53 -6.05
C GLU A 114 11.94 -0.26 -4.68
N ARG A 115 13.28 -0.26 -4.62
CA ARG A 115 14.04 0.01 -3.40
C ARG A 115 14.41 1.47 -3.28
N SER A 116 14.63 1.91 -2.04
CA SER A 116 15.16 3.25 -1.75
C SER A 116 14.32 4.38 -2.34
N VAL A 117 12.99 4.22 -2.32
CA VAL A 117 12.06 5.27 -2.76
C VAL A 117 12.27 6.54 -1.92
N THR A 118 12.20 7.68 -2.59
CA THR A 118 12.28 9.00 -1.96
C THR A 118 11.01 9.77 -2.25
N PHE A 119 10.75 10.83 -1.49
CA PHE A 119 9.63 11.72 -1.78
C PHE A 119 9.69 12.26 -3.22
N HIS A 120 10.89 12.61 -3.69
CA HIS A 120 11.10 13.09 -5.06
C HIS A 120 10.81 12.04 -6.12
N SER A 121 11.35 10.82 -5.97
CA SER A 121 11.10 9.72 -6.92
C SER A 121 9.62 9.35 -6.98
N VAL A 122 8.92 9.39 -5.84
CA VAL A 122 7.46 9.19 -5.79
C VAL A 122 6.71 10.28 -6.53
N LEU A 123 7.04 11.55 -6.35
CA LEU A 123 6.35 12.63 -7.07
C LEU A 123 6.59 12.62 -8.58
N GLN A 124 7.73 12.10 -9.04
CA GLN A 124 8.07 11.98 -10.47
C GLN A 124 7.59 10.68 -11.12
N SER A 125 7.29 9.65 -10.33
CA SER A 125 6.85 8.35 -10.85
C SER A 125 5.54 8.42 -11.66
N GLU A 126 5.39 7.51 -12.63
CA GLU A 126 4.18 7.36 -13.45
C GLU A 126 3.72 5.91 -13.44
N LYS A 127 2.39 5.71 -13.55
CA LYS A 127 1.82 4.38 -13.64
C LYS A 127 2.17 3.80 -15.02
N PRO A 128 2.78 2.60 -15.11
CA PRO A 128 3.12 1.99 -16.40
C PRO A 128 1.88 1.85 -17.28
N SER A 129 2.04 2.12 -18.57
CA SER A 129 1.00 2.00 -19.58
C SER A 129 0.50 0.55 -19.68
N ARG A 130 -0.68 0.33 -20.27
CA ARG A 130 -1.21 -1.04 -20.42
C ARG A 130 -0.36 -1.89 -21.37
N ASP A 131 0.35 -1.28 -22.29
CA ASP A 131 1.14 -1.97 -23.32
C ASP A 131 2.46 -2.54 -22.78
N GLU A 132 2.98 -1.96 -21.69
CA GLU A 132 4.23 -2.39 -21.03
C GLU A 132 4.04 -3.57 -20.06
N ARG A 133 2.81 -4.10 -19.92
CA ARG A 133 2.47 -5.18 -18.97
C ARG A 133 2.37 -6.56 -19.62
N SER A 134 2.76 -6.69 -20.89
CA SER A 134 2.83 -7.97 -21.62
C SER A 134 4.06 -8.79 -21.24
#